data_AF-A0A377E2E7-F1
#
_entry.id   AF-A0A377E2E7-F1
#
_cell.length_a   1.000
_cell.length_b   1.000
_cell.length_c   1.000
_cell.angle_alpha   90.00
_cell.angle_beta   90.00
_cell.angle_gamma   90.00
#
_symmetry.space_group_name_H-M   'P 1'
#
loop_
_entity.id
_entity.type
_entity.pdbx_description
1 polymer ?
#
loop_
_entity_poly.entity_id
_entity_poly.type
_entity_poly.pdbx_seq_one_letter_code
_entity_poly.pdbx_strand_id
1 'polypeptide(L)'
;MAEKFIKHTGLVVPLDAANVDTDAIIPKQFLQKVTRTGFGAHLFNDWRFLDEKGQQPNPDFVLNFPQYQGASILLARENFGCGSSREHAPWALTDYGFKVVIAPSFADIFYGNSFNNQLLPVKLSDAEVDETVCAGESQSGDPFRRGSGSARGESGRENLSLYHRCLPPPLHDERSGQYWAYLAARRRHCRL
;
A
#
# COMPACT_ATOMS: atom_id res chain seq x y z
N MET A 1 -18.19 6.76 17.13
CA MET A 1 -17.35 7.93 16.79
C MET A 1 -16.22 7.44 15.93
N ALA A 2 -15.92 8.10 14.81
CA ALA A 2 -14.75 7.75 14.00
C ALA A 2 -13.49 8.13 14.80
N GLU A 3 -12.53 7.21 14.91
CA GLU A 3 -11.25 7.51 15.54
C GLU A 3 -10.46 8.48 14.67
N LYS A 4 -9.82 9.47 15.32
CA LYS A 4 -9.02 10.46 14.61
C LYS A 4 -7.76 9.80 14.06
N PHE A 5 -7.62 9.76 12.75
CA PHE A 5 -6.41 9.28 12.09
C PHE A 5 -5.31 10.35 12.16
N ILE A 6 -4.38 10.21 13.11
CA ILE A 6 -3.31 11.20 13.35
C ILE A 6 -1.97 10.71 12.82
N LYS A 7 -1.59 9.48 13.16
CA LYS A 7 -0.33 8.85 12.77
C LYS A 7 -0.56 7.36 12.62
N HIS A 8 0.00 6.79 11.56
CA HIS A 8 0.01 5.34 11.34
C HIS A 8 1.43 4.86 11.06
N THR A 9 1.77 3.71 11.61
CA THR A 9 3.04 3.03 11.35
C THR A 9 2.72 1.57 11.14
N GLY A 10 3.18 1.03 10.03
CA GLY A 10 2.81 -0.31 9.62
C GLY A 10 3.70 -0.82 8.51
N LEU A 11 3.59 -2.11 8.27
CA LEU A 11 4.32 -2.78 7.19
C LEU A 11 3.76 -2.35 5.83
N VAL A 12 4.68 -2.03 4.92
CA VAL A 12 4.40 -1.62 3.54
C VAL A 12 4.51 -2.83 2.64
N VAL A 13 3.53 -2.99 1.75
CA VAL A 13 3.56 -4.00 0.69
C VAL A 13 3.54 -3.33 -0.69
N PRO A 14 4.54 -3.59 -1.54
CA PRO A 14 4.57 -3.06 -2.90
C PRO A 14 3.70 -3.91 -3.83
N LEU A 15 2.77 -3.28 -4.53
CA LEU A 15 1.99 -3.84 -5.61
C LEU A 15 2.45 -3.20 -6.92
N ASP A 16 3.29 -3.90 -7.66
CA ASP A 16 3.85 -3.43 -8.94
C ASP A 16 2.84 -3.61 -10.08
N ALA A 17 1.68 -2.97 -9.95
CA ALA A 17 0.62 -2.98 -10.95
C ALA A 17 0.02 -1.58 -11.12
N ALA A 18 -0.02 -1.12 -12.36
CA ALA A 18 -0.68 0.12 -12.77
C ALA A 18 -2.11 -0.15 -13.25
N ASN A 19 -2.96 0.89 -13.21
CA ASN A 19 -4.35 0.81 -13.65
C ASN A 19 -5.13 -0.30 -12.93
N VAL A 20 -4.91 -0.43 -11.62
CA VAL A 20 -5.64 -1.38 -10.78
C VAL A 20 -7.08 -0.92 -10.67
N ASP A 21 -7.99 -1.59 -11.37
CA ASP A 21 -9.39 -1.23 -11.38
C ASP A 21 -10.15 -1.76 -10.15
N THR A 22 -11.40 -1.31 -9.98
CA THR A 22 -12.23 -1.75 -8.84
C THR A 22 -12.67 -3.20 -8.91
N ASP A 23 -12.68 -3.86 -10.08
CA ASP A 23 -12.93 -5.31 -10.20
C ASP A 23 -11.71 -6.11 -9.72
N ALA A 24 -10.50 -5.65 -10.06
CA ALA A 24 -9.25 -6.23 -9.59
C ALA A 24 -9.15 -6.15 -8.06
N ILE A 25 -9.57 -5.02 -7.46
CA ILE A 25 -9.63 -4.89 -5.99
C ILE A 25 -10.65 -5.85 -5.39
N ILE A 26 -11.87 -5.88 -5.94
CA ILE A 26 -12.95 -6.76 -5.47
C ILE A 26 -13.84 -7.20 -6.64
N PRO A 27 -13.79 -8.49 -7.05
CA PRO A 27 -14.58 -8.94 -8.19
C PRO A 27 -16.08 -8.82 -7.97
N LYS A 28 -16.81 -8.50 -9.05
CA LYS A 28 -18.27 -8.32 -9.05
C LYS A 28 -19.08 -9.45 -8.41
N GLN A 29 -18.58 -10.69 -8.45
CA GLN A 29 -19.25 -11.86 -7.87
C GLN A 29 -19.44 -11.77 -6.36
N PHE A 30 -18.61 -10.98 -5.67
CA PHE A 30 -18.68 -10.81 -4.22
C PHE A 30 -19.55 -9.63 -3.78
N LEU A 31 -20.06 -8.83 -4.73
CA LEU A 31 -20.84 -7.61 -4.46
C LEU A 31 -22.31 -7.87 -4.09
N GLN A 32 -22.76 -9.13 -4.06
CA GLN A 32 -24.12 -9.49 -3.66
C GLN A 32 -24.33 -9.41 -2.14
N LYS A 33 -23.25 -9.36 -1.35
CA LYS A 33 -23.31 -9.23 0.11
C LYS A 33 -23.59 -7.78 0.49
N VAL A 34 -24.58 -7.57 1.35
CA VAL A 34 -24.95 -6.25 1.90
C VAL A 34 -24.15 -5.85 3.15
N THR A 35 -23.38 -6.77 3.72
CA THR A 35 -22.62 -6.56 4.96
C THR A 35 -21.26 -5.95 4.68
N ARG A 36 -20.88 -4.88 5.38
CA ARG A 36 -19.59 -4.18 5.19
C ARG A 36 -18.34 -4.98 5.60
N THR A 37 -18.52 -6.17 6.17
CA THR A 37 -17.46 -7.06 6.66
C THR A 37 -17.37 -8.34 5.82
N GLY A 38 -16.19 -8.96 5.81
CA GLY A 38 -15.91 -10.17 5.06
C GLY A 38 -15.50 -9.93 3.60
N PHE A 39 -15.32 -8.68 3.19
CA PHE A 39 -14.79 -8.33 1.87
C PHE A 39 -13.27 -8.46 1.81
N GLY A 40 -12.56 -8.30 2.93
CA GLY A 40 -11.11 -8.43 2.99
C GLY A 40 -10.61 -9.83 2.61
N ALA A 41 -11.40 -10.87 2.87
CA ALA A 41 -11.08 -12.24 2.42
C ALA A 41 -11.04 -12.37 0.88
N HIS A 42 -11.79 -11.53 0.18
CA HIS A 42 -11.91 -11.52 -1.27
C HIS A 42 -11.13 -10.38 -1.94
N LEU A 43 -10.29 -9.66 -1.18
CA LEU A 43 -9.43 -8.62 -1.71
C LEU A 43 -8.44 -9.23 -2.73
N PHE A 44 -8.37 -8.63 -3.91
CA PHE A 44 -7.54 -9.08 -5.04
C PHE A 44 -7.77 -10.55 -5.39
N ASN A 45 -9.01 -11.05 -5.30
CA ASN A 45 -9.29 -12.49 -5.37
C ASN A 45 -8.66 -13.16 -6.61
N ASP A 46 -8.82 -12.57 -7.79
CA ASP A 46 -8.30 -13.10 -9.07
C ASP A 46 -6.77 -13.16 -9.13
N TRP A 47 -6.06 -12.35 -8.33
CA TRP A 47 -4.60 -12.35 -8.25
C TRP A 47 -4.09 -13.16 -7.06
N ARG A 48 -4.82 -13.12 -5.95
CA ARG A 48 -4.48 -13.69 -4.66
C ARG A 48 -4.78 -15.17 -4.58
N PHE A 49 -5.70 -15.69 -5.36
CA PHE A 49 -6.06 -17.11 -5.35
C PHE A 49 -5.97 -17.71 -6.75
N LEU A 50 -5.58 -18.98 -6.82
CA LEU A 50 -5.52 -19.74 -8.08
C LEU A 50 -6.88 -20.36 -8.44
N ASP A 51 -7.84 -20.34 -7.51
CA ASP A 51 -9.16 -20.91 -7.67
C ASP A 51 -10.27 -19.87 -7.49
N GLU A 52 -11.39 -20.08 -8.18
CA GLU A 52 -12.57 -19.21 -8.05
C GLU A 52 -13.21 -19.28 -6.65
N LYS A 53 -12.89 -20.33 -5.88
CA LYS A 53 -13.39 -20.53 -4.52
C LYS A 53 -12.59 -19.80 -3.45
N GLY A 54 -11.41 -19.25 -3.79
CA GLY A 54 -10.55 -18.54 -2.85
C GLY A 54 -9.92 -19.42 -1.77
N GLN A 55 -9.67 -20.70 -2.07
CA GLN A 55 -9.08 -21.66 -1.13
C GLN A 55 -7.60 -21.91 -1.39
N GLN A 56 -7.13 -21.70 -2.62
CA GLN A 56 -5.74 -21.94 -3.00
C GLN A 56 -5.00 -20.62 -3.18
N PRO A 57 -4.23 -20.14 -2.18
CA PRO A 57 -3.50 -18.89 -2.31
C PRO A 57 -2.43 -19.00 -3.40
N ASN A 58 -2.36 -17.99 -4.25
CA ASN A 58 -1.34 -17.84 -5.27
C ASN A 58 0.02 -17.52 -4.59
N PRO A 59 1.03 -18.41 -4.68
CA PRO A 59 2.32 -18.20 -4.03
C PRO A 59 3.15 -17.10 -4.69
N ASP A 60 2.77 -16.62 -5.89
CA ASP A 60 3.47 -15.55 -6.61
C ASP A 60 2.90 -14.16 -6.32
N PHE A 61 1.78 -14.08 -5.59
CA PHE A 61 1.14 -12.82 -5.26
C PHE A 61 1.68 -12.22 -3.96
N VAL A 62 2.11 -10.96 -4.03
CA VAL A 62 2.84 -10.27 -2.96
C VAL A 62 2.13 -10.30 -1.59
N LEU A 63 0.80 -10.19 -1.55
CA LEU A 63 0.05 -10.22 -0.28
C LEU A 63 0.03 -11.59 0.39
N ASN A 64 0.33 -12.67 -0.34
CA ASN A 64 0.43 -14.00 0.22
C ASN A 64 1.83 -14.32 0.73
N PHE A 65 2.83 -13.48 0.45
CA PHE A 65 4.16 -13.74 0.94
C PHE A 65 4.21 -13.62 2.49
N PRO A 66 4.90 -14.52 3.19
CA PRO A 66 4.99 -14.50 4.65
C PRO A 66 5.51 -13.18 5.21
N GLN A 67 6.45 -12.54 4.50
CA GLN A 67 7.06 -11.28 4.92
C GLN A 67 6.11 -10.07 4.87
N TYR A 68 5.00 -10.15 4.13
CA TYR A 68 3.99 -9.08 4.02
C TYR A 68 2.72 -9.34 4.85
N GLN A 69 2.72 -10.39 5.67
CA GLN A 69 1.61 -10.68 6.57
C GLN A 69 1.42 -9.56 7.60
N GLY A 70 0.19 -9.04 7.70
CA GLY A 70 -0.12 -7.89 8.54
C GLY A 70 0.26 -6.53 7.94
N ALA A 71 0.55 -6.47 6.64
CA ALA A 71 0.69 -5.20 5.92
C ALA A 71 -0.56 -4.33 6.09
N SER A 72 -0.34 -3.05 6.39
CA SER A 72 -1.41 -2.06 6.59
C SER A 72 -1.22 -0.82 5.73
N ILE A 73 -0.13 -0.77 4.95
CA ILE A 73 0.17 0.27 3.97
C ILE A 73 0.38 -0.41 2.62
N LEU A 74 -0.43 -0.04 1.62
CA LEU A 74 -0.31 -0.52 0.26
C LEU A 74 0.42 0.53 -0.59
N LEU A 75 1.45 0.12 -1.32
CA LEU A 75 2.14 0.97 -2.28
C LEU A 75 1.79 0.46 -3.68
N ALA A 76 1.13 1.29 -4.50
CA ALA A 76 0.66 0.93 -5.83
C ALA A 76 1.19 1.90 -6.90
N ARG A 77 0.96 1.56 -8.18
CA ARG A 77 1.31 2.42 -9.32
C ARG A 77 0.15 3.33 -9.72
N GLU A 78 0.34 4.05 -10.82
CA GLU A 78 -0.62 5.03 -11.32
C GLU A 78 -2.03 4.48 -11.53
N ASN A 79 -3.01 5.38 -11.43
CA ASN A 79 -4.42 5.16 -11.71
C ASN A 79 -5.07 4.07 -10.84
N PHE A 80 -4.74 4.05 -9.55
CA PHE A 80 -5.31 3.09 -8.61
C PHE A 80 -6.79 3.33 -8.33
N GLY A 81 -7.58 2.26 -8.32
CA GLY A 81 -9.03 2.30 -8.10
C GLY A 81 -9.82 2.77 -9.31
N CYS A 82 -9.28 2.62 -10.52
CA CYS A 82 -9.95 3.02 -11.76
C CYS A 82 -11.13 2.10 -12.13
N GLY A 83 -11.83 2.45 -13.20
CA GLY A 83 -12.99 1.70 -13.66
C GLY A 83 -14.29 2.16 -12.98
N SER A 84 -15.17 1.21 -12.67
CA SER A 84 -16.53 1.54 -12.22
C SER A 84 -16.57 2.05 -10.78
N SER A 85 -17.56 2.91 -10.49
CA SER A 85 -17.83 3.40 -9.15
C SER A 85 -18.26 2.25 -8.24
N ARG A 86 -17.38 1.85 -7.31
CA ARG A 86 -17.65 0.78 -6.33
C ARG A 86 -17.17 1.19 -4.95
N GLU A 87 -18.12 1.46 -4.05
CA GLU A 87 -17.81 1.71 -2.64
C GLU A 87 -17.27 0.48 -1.91
N HIS A 88 -17.51 -0.71 -2.45
CA HIS A 88 -17.00 -1.98 -1.91
C HIS A 88 -15.48 -2.10 -2.00
N ALA A 89 -14.81 -1.41 -2.94
CA ALA A 89 -13.37 -1.46 -3.11
C ALA A 89 -12.61 -0.92 -1.87
N PRO A 90 -12.89 0.30 -1.36
CA PRO A 90 -12.30 0.76 -0.11
C PRO A 90 -12.76 -0.06 1.12
N TRP A 91 -13.94 -0.70 1.10
CA TRP A 91 -14.34 -1.63 2.17
C TRP A 91 -13.46 -2.87 2.19
N ALA A 92 -13.20 -3.49 1.04
CA ALA A 92 -12.32 -4.66 0.95
C ALA A 92 -10.91 -4.35 1.47
N LEU A 93 -10.35 -3.18 1.12
CA LEU A 93 -9.04 -2.75 1.60
C LEU A 93 -9.01 -2.56 3.12
N THR A 94 -10.01 -1.87 3.66
CA THR A 94 -10.06 -1.54 5.09
C THR A 94 -10.40 -2.75 5.97
N ASP A 95 -11.27 -3.65 5.48
CA ASP A 95 -11.61 -4.91 6.13
C ASP A 95 -10.45 -5.92 6.08
N TYR A 96 -9.60 -5.87 5.04
CA TYR A 96 -8.34 -6.62 5.03
C TYR A 96 -7.35 -6.12 6.08
N GLY A 97 -7.38 -4.82 6.39
CA GLY A 97 -6.51 -4.19 7.38
C GLY A 97 -5.68 -3.02 6.84
N PHE A 98 -5.85 -2.64 5.57
CA PHE A 98 -5.18 -1.45 5.04
C PHE A 98 -5.74 -0.17 5.64
N LYS A 99 -4.84 0.72 6.01
CA LYS A 99 -5.13 2.05 6.54
C LYS A 99 -4.68 3.16 5.60
N VAL A 100 -3.62 2.90 4.84
CA VAL A 100 -3.02 3.87 3.92
C VAL A 100 -2.78 3.20 2.57
N VAL A 101 -3.11 3.89 1.48
CA VAL A 101 -2.71 3.52 0.13
C VAL A 101 -1.89 4.66 -0.45
N ILE A 102 -0.72 4.35 -0.99
CA ILE A 102 0.21 5.30 -1.58
C ILE A 102 0.29 4.98 -3.07
N ALA A 103 0.02 5.96 -3.93
CA ALA A 103 0.12 5.79 -5.38
C ALA A 103 0.38 7.14 -6.08
N PRO A 104 0.90 7.15 -7.32
CA PRO A 104 1.07 8.37 -8.09
C PRO A 104 -0.25 9.11 -8.37
N SER A 105 -1.29 8.33 -8.66
CA SER A 105 -2.61 8.83 -8.98
C SER A 105 -3.69 7.83 -8.59
N PHE A 106 -4.88 8.37 -8.32
CA PHE A 106 -6.08 7.62 -7.94
C PHE A 106 -7.23 8.08 -8.82
N ALA A 107 -8.18 7.18 -9.09
CA ALA A 107 -9.43 7.59 -9.70
C ALA A 107 -10.26 8.46 -8.75
N ASP A 108 -10.86 9.53 -9.26
CA ASP A 108 -11.52 10.56 -8.45
C ASP A 108 -12.60 10.01 -7.53
N ILE A 109 -13.41 9.10 -8.04
CA ILE A 109 -14.50 8.46 -7.29
C ILE A 109 -13.94 7.58 -6.16
N PHE A 110 -12.93 6.76 -6.47
CA PHE A 110 -12.28 5.90 -5.47
C PHE A 110 -11.62 6.75 -4.37
N TYR A 111 -10.96 7.84 -4.77
CA TYR A 111 -10.32 8.78 -3.86
C TYR A 111 -11.32 9.40 -2.88
N GLY A 112 -12.47 9.89 -3.38
CA GLY A 112 -13.54 10.42 -2.53
C GLY A 112 -14.11 9.37 -1.57
N ASN A 113 -14.37 8.16 -2.07
CA ASN A 113 -14.91 7.06 -1.26
C ASN A 113 -13.93 6.59 -0.19
N SER A 114 -12.63 6.72 -0.39
CA SER A 114 -11.61 6.28 0.57
C SER A 114 -11.74 7.00 1.93
N PHE A 115 -11.92 8.33 1.91
CA PHE A 115 -12.06 9.11 3.14
C PHE A 115 -13.31 8.74 3.95
N ASN A 116 -14.42 8.49 3.27
CA ASN A 116 -15.67 8.04 3.91
C ASN A 116 -15.52 6.68 4.61
N ASN A 117 -14.48 5.92 4.24
CA ASN A 117 -14.23 4.58 4.73
C ASN A 117 -12.97 4.46 5.59
N GLN A 118 -12.41 5.58 6.07
CA GLN A 118 -11.20 5.60 6.93
C GLN A 118 -9.96 4.99 6.25
N LEU A 119 -9.91 5.06 4.93
CA LEU A 119 -8.73 4.74 4.13
C LEU A 119 -8.06 6.06 3.72
N LEU A 120 -6.76 6.19 3.97
CA LEU A 120 -6.00 7.38 3.59
C LEU A 120 -5.27 7.16 2.26
N PRO A 121 -5.77 7.72 1.14
CA PRO A 121 -5.03 7.77 -0.11
C PRO A 121 -3.97 8.89 -0.07
N VAL A 122 -2.72 8.55 -0.34
CA VAL A 122 -1.58 9.48 -0.39
C VAL A 122 -1.04 9.52 -1.81
N LYS A 123 -1.05 10.70 -2.41
CA LYS A 123 -0.47 10.94 -3.73
C LYS A 123 1.01 11.31 -3.59
N LEU A 124 1.88 10.55 -4.24
CA LEU A 124 3.30 10.86 -4.39
C LEU A 124 3.65 11.00 -5.87
N SER A 125 4.83 11.46 -6.24
CA SER A 125 5.31 11.34 -7.61
C SER A 125 5.81 9.91 -7.90
N ASP A 126 5.84 9.49 -9.17
CA ASP A 126 6.41 8.19 -9.55
C ASP A 126 7.82 7.98 -9.03
N ALA A 127 8.65 9.02 -9.05
CA ALA A 127 10.00 8.99 -8.50
C ALA A 127 10.02 8.70 -6.99
N GLU A 128 9.12 9.33 -6.21
CA GLU A 128 9.00 9.09 -4.77
C GLU A 128 8.45 7.69 -4.46
N VAL A 129 7.55 7.17 -5.30
CA VAL A 129 7.06 5.79 -5.19
C VAL A 129 8.19 4.80 -5.45
N ASP A 130 8.97 4.99 -6.52
CA ASP A 130 10.13 4.15 -6.84
C ASP A 130 11.18 4.16 -5.72
N GLU A 131 11.47 5.34 -5.16
CA GLU A 131 12.36 5.47 -4.01
C GLU A 131 11.83 4.69 -2.79
N THR A 132 10.52 4.74 -2.55
CA THR A 132 9.87 4.04 -1.44
C THR A 132 9.91 2.52 -1.60
N VAL A 133 9.71 2.01 -2.83
CA VAL A 133 9.87 0.58 -3.15
C VAL A 133 11.30 0.15 -2.86
N CYS A 134 12.30 0.87 -3.42
CA CYS A 134 13.71 0.53 -3.26
C CYS A 134 14.14 0.54 -1.78
N ALA A 135 13.64 1.48 -1.00
CA ALA A 135 13.92 1.56 0.44
C ALA A 135 13.30 0.39 1.23
N GLY A 136 12.11 -0.08 0.84
CA GLY A 136 11.43 -1.24 1.47
C GLY A 136 12.11 -2.58 1.15
N GLU A 137 12.58 -2.75 -0.09
CA GLU A 137 13.31 -3.95 -0.53
C GLU A 137 14.66 -4.09 0.19
N SER A 138 15.35 -2.97 0.40
CA SER A 138 16.66 -2.93 1.09
C SER A 138 16.59 -3.42 2.54
N GLN A 139 15.41 -3.41 3.17
CA GLN A 139 15.21 -3.81 4.57
C GLN A 139 14.64 -5.23 4.72
N SER A 140 14.07 -5.80 3.67
CA SER A 140 13.39 -7.10 3.70
C SER A 140 14.27 -8.27 3.24
N GLY A 141 15.51 -8.02 2.80
CA GLY A 141 16.47 -9.07 2.44
C GLY A 141 16.07 -9.90 1.23
N ASP A 142 15.09 -9.44 0.45
CA ASP A 142 14.58 -10.13 -0.73
C ASP A 142 15.25 -9.57 -1.99
N PRO A 143 16.00 -10.38 -2.77
CA PRO A 143 16.65 -9.90 -3.98
C PRO A 143 15.61 -9.84 -5.11
N PHE A 144 14.90 -8.72 -5.23
CA PHE A 144 14.21 -8.39 -6.48
C PHE A 144 15.24 -8.35 -7.60
N ARG A 145 15.27 -9.42 -8.41
CA ARG A 145 16.29 -9.70 -9.40
C ARG A 145 16.10 -8.79 -10.61
N ARG A 146 16.43 -7.51 -10.47
CA ARG A 146 16.94 -6.73 -11.61
C ARG A 146 18.24 -7.42 -12.06
N GLY A 147 18.34 -7.68 -13.36
CA GLY A 147 19.37 -8.53 -13.95
C GLY A 147 20.80 -8.26 -13.46
N SER A 148 21.52 -9.37 -13.26
CA SER A 148 22.98 -9.54 -13.13
C SER A 148 23.75 -8.63 -12.16
N GLY A 149 24.06 -9.18 -10.98
CA GLY A 149 25.14 -8.69 -10.11
C GLY A 149 25.23 -9.51 -8.83
N SER A 150 26.29 -10.30 -8.67
CA SER A 150 26.54 -11.17 -7.51
C SER A 150 27.07 -10.38 -6.32
N ALA A 151 26.50 -10.57 -5.11
CA ALA A 151 27.25 -10.43 -3.85
C ALA A 151 26.57 -11.22 -2.71
N ARG A 152 27.41 -11.82 -1.86
CA ARG A 152 27.11 -12.77 -0.78
C ARG A 152 27.05 -12.07 0.59
N GLY A 153 26.32 -12.68 1.53
CA GLY A 153 26.49 -12.61 3.01
C GLY A 153 26.11 -11.27 3.66
N GLU A 154 25.62 -11.15 4.89
CA GLU A 154 25.67 -12.01 6.08
C GLU A 154 24.44 -11.74 6.98
N SER A 155 24.16 -12.70 7.87
CA SER A 155 23.06 -12.70 8.83
C SER A 155 23.22 -11.68 9.97
N GLY A 156 22.15 -10.99 10.34
CA GLY A 156 22.08 -10.20 11.58
C GLY A 156 20.63 -10.01 12.03
N ARG A 157 20.26 -10.64 13.16
CA ARG A 157 19.00 -10.35 13.86
C ARG A 157 19.11 -8.97 14.49
N GLU A 158 18.50 -7.95 13.89
CA GLU A 158 18.40 -6.63 14.52
C GLU A 158 16.96 -6.14 14.52
N ASN A 159 16.35 -6.19 15.70
CA ASN A 159 15.18 -5.39 16.06
C ASN A 159 15.61 -3.91 16.02
N LEU A 160 15.10 -3.12 15.07
CA LEU A 160 15.47 -1.72 14.96
C LEU A 160 14.25 -0.79 14.96
N SER A 161 14.07 -0.18 16.14
CA SER A 161 13.44 1.13 16.33
C SER A 161 14.16 2.16 15.47
N LEU A 162 13.54 2.62 14.37
CA LEU A 162 14.11 3.66 13.52
C LEU A 162 13.08 4.74 13.21
N TYR A 163 12.86 5.65 14.15
CA TYR A 163 12.35 6.99 13.86
C TYR A 163 12.91 7.99 14.88
N HIS A 164 14.13 8.50 14.68
CA HIS A 164 14.53 9.74 15.39
C HIS A 164 15.62 10.63 14.77
N ARG A 165 16.17 10.38 13.57
CA ARG A 165 17.35 11.18 13.13
C ARG A 165 17.35 11.79 11.73
N CYS A 166 16.23 11.77 11.01
CA CYS A 166 16.13 12.40 9.68
C CYS A 166 14.79 13.14 9.45
N LEU A 167 14.29 13.88 10.45
CA LEU A 167 13.13 14.76 10.24
C LEU A 167 13.59 16.23 10.24
N PRO A 168 13.35 17.02 9.17
CA PRO A 168 13.42 18.48 9.25
C PRO A 168 12.28 19.03 10.14
N PRO A 169 12.41 20.24 10.72
CA PRO A 169 11.36 20.82 11.56
C PRO A 169 10.09 21.12 10.76
N PRO A 170 8.91 21.10 11.40
CA PRO A 170 7.63 21.25 10.71
C PRO A 170 7.48 22.68 10.15
N LEU A 171 7.12 22.78 8.87
CA LEU A 171 6.62 24.04 8.29
C LEU A 171 5.17 24.22 8.73
N HIS A 172 4.94 25.23 9.54
CA HIS A 172 3.64 25.65 10.06
C HIS A 172 2.97 26.57 9.03
N ASP A 173 1.80 26.20 8.51
CA ASP A 173 0.88 27.13 7.86
C ASP A 173 -0.53 26.91 8.45
N GLU A 174 -0.97 27.84 9.29
CA GLU A 174 -2.22 27.75 10.07
C GLU A 174 -3.49 28.03 9.26
N ARG A 175 -3.44 28.16 7.93
CA ARG A 175 -4.61 28.60 7.15
C ARG A 175 -5.26 27.56 6.24
N SER A 176 -4.68 26.38 6.08
CA SER A 176 -5.31 25.32 5.27
C SER A 176 -5.38 24.03 6.08
N GLY A 177 -6.58 23.68 6.55
CA GLY A 177 -6.85 22.44 7.29
C GLY A 177 -6.75 21.19 6.41
N GLN A 178 -5.58 20.93 5.83
CA GLN A 178 -5.29 19.75 5.02
C GLN A 178 -4.25 18.86 5.72
N TYR A 179 -4.61 17.58 5.83
CA TYR A 179 -3.87 16.54 6.53
C TYR A 179 -2.54 16.23 5.84
N TRP A 180 -1.43 16.27 6.59
CA TRP A 180 -0.10 15.97 6.10
C TRP A 180 0.32 14.52 6.43
N ALA A 181 0.49 13.70 5.40
CA ALA A 181 1.40 12.56 5.41
C ALA A 181 2.60 12.95 4.53
N TYR A 182 3.65 13.51 5.14
CA TYR A 182 4.88 13.87 4.46
C TYR A 182 5.92 12.77 4.69
N LEU A 183 6.23 12.01 3.64
CA LEU A 183 7.41 11.16 3.58
C LEU A 183 8.64 12.06 3.41
N ALA A 184 9.47 12.14 4.45
CA ALA A 184 10.70 12.92 4.43
C ALA A 184 11.82 12.13 3.74
N ALA A 185 11.98 12.30 2.43
CA ALA A 185 13.18 11.87 1.71
C ALA A 185 13.76 13.06 0.93
N ARG A 186 14.66 13.81 1.57
CA ARG A 186 15.54 14.75 0.86
C ARG A 186 17.01 14.37 1.07
N ARG A 187 17.59 13.82 0.00
CA ARG A 187 18.98 13.89 -0.46
C ARG A 187 20.09 13.75 0.57
N ARG A 188 20.83 12.64 0.49
CA ARG A 188 22.31 12.68 0.54
C ARG A 188 22.91 11.76 -0.53
N HIS A 189 23.37 12.39 -1.61
CA HIS A 189 24.57 12.03 -2.38
C HIS A 189 24.87 10.53 -2.55
N CYS A 190 24.29 9.89 -3.57
CA CYS A 190 25.02 8.86 -4.32
C CYS A 190 25.91 9.59 -5.34
N ARG A 191 27.21 9.73 -5.02
CA ARG A 191 28.23 9.86 -6.06
C ARG A 191 28.61 8.43 -6.47
N LEU A 192 28.62 8.23 -7.78
CA LEU A 192 29.23 7.11 -8.51
C LEU A 192 30.68 6.85 -8.05
#